data_AF-A0A8S3JPT1-F1
#
_entry.id   AF-A0A8S3JPT1-F1
#
_cell.length_a   1.000
_cell.length_b   1.000
_cell.length_c   1.000
_cell.angle_alpha   90.00
_cell.angle_beta   90.00
_cell.angle_gamma   90.00
#
_symmetry.space_group_name_H-M   'P 1'
#
loop_
_entity.id
_entity.type
_entity.pdbx_description
1 polymer ?
#
loop_
_entity_poly.entity_id
_entity_poly.type
_entity_poly.pdbx_seq_one_letter_code
_entity_poly.pdbx_strand_id
1 'polypeptide(L)'
;AKGTNIYGALMNGYNLNGESWKCFKIFEEMKEKDIIPDEIAWNILIGACSKSGMLHHCQYIVNQIPLNIQNKIRTQNALIDMWGKCGSIENAKNVFNLVVDRDTITYTAMINGFALNGMGTQAVELYREMPNNLRDHVSQICVLNACSHAGLLHEARTIFNEIS
;
A
#
# COMPACT_ATOMS: atom_id res chain seq x y z
N ALA A 1 5.09 21.96 14.80
CA ALA A 1 6.00 20.83 15.06
C ALA A 1 5.56 19.98 16.26
N LYS A 2 5.47 20.50 17.50
CA LYS A 2 5.11 19.67 18.68
C LYS A 2 3.72 19.01 18.60
N GLY A 3 2.71 19.68 18.05
CA GLY A 3 1.35 19.11 17.90
C GLY A 3 1.31 17.91 16.97
N THR A 4 1.88 18.05 15.76
CA THR A 4 1.90 17.02 14.72
C THR A 4 2.48 15.68 15.20
N ASN A 5 3.56 15.71 15.98
CA ASN A 5 4.19 14.48 16.49
C ASN A 5 3.31 13.73 17.51
N ILE A 6 2.54 14.43 18.34
CA ILE A 6 1.64 13.81 19.33
C ILE A 6 0.45 13.16 18.64
N TYR A 7 -0.17 13.88 17.70
CA TYR A 7 -1.27 13.35 16.88
C TYR A 7 -0.81 12.14 16.07
N GLY A 8 0.34 12.22 15.39
CA GLY A 8 0.92 11.11 14.65
C GLY A 8 1.16 9.87 15.52
N ALA A 9 1.71 10.04 16.74
CA ALA A 9 1.92 8.91 17.64
C ALA A 9 0.60 8.25 18.08
N LEU A 10 -0.40 9.05 18.44
CA LEU A 10 -1.71 8.55 18.86
C LEU A 10 -2.46 7.86 17.71
N MET A 11 -2.48 8.47 16.53
CA MET A 11 -3.03 7.87 15.32
C MET A 11 -2.36 6.55 14.99
N ASN A 12 -1.03 6.48 15.08
CA ASN A 12 -0.28 5.26 14.80
C ASN A 12 -0.65 4.15 15.79
N GLY A 13 -0.82 4.48 17.07
CA GLY A 13 -1.32 3.56 18.08
C GLY A 13 -2.67 2.94 17.70
N TYR A 14 -3.63 3.75 17.26
CA TYR A 14 -4.92 3.24 16.79
C TYR A 14 -4.81 2.41 15.51
N ASN A 15 -4.04 2.87 14.52
CA ASN A 15 -3.79 2.14 13.28
C ASN A 15 -3.19 0.75 13.56
N LEU A 16 -2.17 0.64 14.40
CA LEU A 16 -1.51 -0.63 14.71
C LEU A 16 -2.43 -1.64 15.42
N ASN A 17 -3.43 -1.15 16.17
CA ASN A 17 -4.40 -1.99 16.87
C ASN A 17 -5.68 -2.26 16.07
N GLY A 18 -5.73 -1.90 14.77
CA GLY A 18 -6.90 -2.13 13.92
C GLY A 18 -8.09 -1.20 14.20
N GLU A 19 -7.92 -0.24 15.10
CA GLU A 19 -8.95 0.73 15.53
C GLU A 19 -9.03 1.88 14.53
N SER A 20 -9.30 1.54 13.26
CA SER A 20 -9.23 2.47 12.13
C SER A 20 -10.09 3.70 12.39
N TRP A 21 -11.35 3.53 12.80
CA TRP A 21 -12.26 4.65 13.09
C TRP A 21 -11.71 5.65 14.12
N LYS A 22 -10.97 5.20 15.15
CA LYS A 22 -10.33 6.09 16.13
C LYS A 22 -9.19 6.88 15.48
N CYS A 23 -8.41 6.24 14.61
CA CYS A 23 -7.38 6.93 13.83
C CYS A 23 -7.98 8.06 12.98
N PHE A 24 -9.11 7.82 12.30
CA PHE A 24 -9.83 8.86 11.55
C PHE A 24 -10.30 9.99 12.47
N LYS A 25 -10.92 9.66 13.61
CA LYS A 25 -11.39 10.66 14.56
C LYS A 25 -10.26 11.59 15.03
N ILE A 26 -9.12 11.03 15.40
CA ILE A 26 -7.94 11.82 15.83
C ILE A 26 -7.42 12.69 14.68
N PHE A 27 -7.48 12.21 13.44
CA PHE A 27 -7.09 13.01 12.28
C PHE A 27 -8.05 14.18 12.03
N GLU A 28 -9.35 13.99 12.17
CA GLU A 28 -10.33 15.08 12.07
C GLU A 28 -10.13 16.11 13.19
N GLU A 29 -9.94 15.66 14.44
CA GLU A 29 -9.61 16.55 15.57
C GLU A 29 -8.32 17.36 15.35
N MET A 30 -7.35 16.79 14.63
CA MET A 30 -6.12 17.49 14.25
C MET A 30 -6.43 18.67 13.31
N LYS A 31 -7.29 18.45 12.30
CA LYS A 31 -7.71 19.49 11.35
C LYS A 31 -8.58 20.55 12.00
N GLU A 32 -9.51 20.16 12.88
CA GLU A 32 -10.39 21.09 13.63
C GLU A 32 -9.61 22.08 14.51
N LYS A 33 -8.39 21.71 14.91
CA LYS A 33 -7.47 22.57 15.67
C LYS A 33 -6.47 23.31 14.78
N ASP A 34 -6.73 23.39 13.48
CA ASP A 34 -5.88 24.02 12.47
C ASP A 34 -4.45 23.47 12.44
N ILE A 35 -4.25 22.22 12.86
CA ILE A 35 -2.95 21.56 12.80
C ILE A 35 -2.82 20.90 11.43
N ILE A 36 -1.90 21.40 10.61
CA ILE A 36 -1.65 20.89 9.26
C ILE A 36 -1.08 19.46 9.33
N PRO A 37 -1.74 18.45 8.73
CA PRO A 37 -1.23 17.10 8.66
C PRO A 37 0.04 17.00 7.81
N ASP A 38 1.06 16.32 8.34
CA ASP A 38 2.30 16.03 7.63
C ASP A 38 2.22 14.68 6.88
N GLU A 39 3.30 14.33 6.18
CA GLU A 39 3.41 13.05 5.46
C GLU A 39 3.16 11.84 6.37
N ILE A 40 3.59 11.90 7.64
CA ILE A 40 3.44 10.80 8.59
C ILE A 40 1.95 10.61 8.92
N ALA A 41 1.25 11.68 9.27
CA ALA A 41 -0.18 11.62 9.57
C ALA A 41 -1.00 11.06 8.39
N TRP A 42 -0.72 11.53 7.17
CA TRP A 42 -1.38 11.00 5.96
C TRP A 42 -1.08 9.52 5.73
N ASN A 43 0.18 9.09 5.84
CA ASN A 43 0.54 7.68 5.64
C ASN A 43 -0.07 6.77 6.71
N ILE A 44 -0.21 7.24 7.95
CA ILE A 44 -0.93 6.50 9.00
C ILE A 44 -2.42 6.34 8.64
N LEU A 45 -3.05 7.42 8.16
CA LEU A 45 -4.45 7.41 7.75
C LEU A 45 -4.69 6.47 6.55
N ILE A 46 -3.79 6.47 5.55
CA ILE A 46 -3.80 5.50 4.44
C ILE A 46 -3.65 4.07 4.96
N GLY A 47 -2.75 3.83 5.91
CA GLY A 47 -2.57 2.53 6.54
C GLY A 47 -3.82 2.04 7.29
N ALA A 48 -4.54 2.94 7.96
CA ALA A 48 -5.82 2.62 8.60
C ALA A 48 -6.88 2.24 7.55
N CYS A 49 -6.93 2.95 6.42
CA CYS A 49 -7.82 2.62 5.30
C CYS A 49 -7.56 1.22 4.75
N SER A 50 -6.29 0.93 4.46
CA SER A 50 -5.79 -0.35 3.95
C SER A 50 -6.25 -1.54 4.80
N LYS A 51 -6.23 -1.41 6.13
CA LYS A 51 -6.67 -2.45 7.07
C LYS A 51 -8.19 -2.59 7.18
N SER A 52 -8.92 -1.50 7.00
CA SER A 52 -10.38 -1.47 7.15
C SER A 52 -11.15 -2.00 5.94
N GLY A 53 -10.53 -2.04 4.75
CA GLY A 53 -11.20 -2.43 3.50
C GLY A 53 -12.27 -1.44 3.01
N MET A 54 -12.42 -0.28 3.64
CA MET A 54 -13.50 0.67 3.35
C MET A 54 -13.18 1.54 2.12
N LEU A 55 -13.46 1.01 0.92
CA LEU A 55 -13.12 1.66 -0.35
C LEU A 55 -13.64 3.10 -0.49
N HIS A 56 -14.87 3.37 -0.05
CA HIS A 56 -15.46 4.72 -0.12
C HIS A 56 -14.64 5.76 0.69
N HIS A 57 -14.14 5.36 1.87
CA HIS A 57 -13.32 6.22 2.71
C HIS A 57 -11.93 6.47 2.10
N CYS A 58 -11.38 5.46 1.43
CA CYS A 58 -10.11 5.56 0.72
C CYS A 58 -10.15 6.68 -0.31
N GLN A 59 -11.17 6.69 -1.18
CA GLN A 59 -11.32 7.71 -2.21
C GLN A 59 -11.46 9.12 -1.63
N TYR A 60 -12.27 9.26 -0.57
CA TYR A 60 -12.45 10.53 0.12
C TYR A 60 -11.16 11.09 0.70
N ILE A 61 -10.32 10.24 1.30
CA ILE A 61 -9.03 10.65 1.86
C ILE A 61 -8.05 11.02 0.77
N VAL A 62 -7.92 10.19 -0.27
CA VAL A 62 -6.93 10.41 -1.34
C VAL A 62 -7.13 11.78 -2.00
N ASN A 63 -8.37 12.19 -2.21
CA ASN A 63 -8.71 13.49 -2.78
C ASN A 63 -8.30 14.69 -1.90
N GLN A 64 -8.02 14.48 -0.61
CA GLN A 64 -7.59 15.52 0.32
C GLN A 64 -6.08 15.57 0.54
N ILE A 65 -5.33 14.54 0.12
CA ILE A 65 -3.87 14.52 0.31
C ILE A 65 -3.25 15.62 -0.57
N PRO A 66 -2.41 16.51 -0.03
CA PRO A 66 -1.69 17.50 -0.85
C PRO A 66 -0.82 16.84 -1.93
N LEU A 67 -0.78 17.40 -3.14
CA LEU A 67 -0.01 16.85 -4.27
C LEU A 67 1.48 16.62 -3.94
N ASN A 68 2.09 17.52 -3.17
CA ASN A 68 3.49 17.39 -2.74
C ASN A 68 3.72 16.22 -1.77
N ILE A 69 2.68 15.71 -1.12
CA ILE A 69 2.71 14.49 -0.30
C ILE A 69 2.37 13.28 -1.18
N GLN A 70 1.33 13.37 -2.03
CA GLN A 70 0.96 12.29 -2.96
C GLN A 70 2.12 11.86 -3.87
N ASN A 71 2.96 12.80 -4.31
CA ASN A 71 4.08 12.52 -5.21
C ASN A 71 5.32 11.93 -4.50
N LYS A 72 5.28 11.69 -3.19
CA LYS A 72 6.38 11.05 -2.48
C LYS A 72 6.29 9.54 -2.59
N ILE A 73 7.42 8.88 -2.86
CA ILE A 73 7.51 7.42 -3.03
C ILE A 73 6.87 6.63 -1.88
N ARG A 74 7.06 7.07 -0.64
CA ARG A 74 6.45 6.42 0.53
C ARG A 74 4.93 6.47 0.50
N THR A 75 4.37 7.61 0.12
CA THR A 75 2.92 7.81 0.00
C THR A 75 2.38 7.06 -1.22
N GLN A 76 3.06 7.08 -2.36
CA GLN A 76 2.67 6.29 -3.54
C GLN A 76 2.64 4.79 -3.23
N ASN A 77 3.67 4.26 -2.57
CA ASN A 77 3.72 2.87 -2.12
C ASN A 77 2.57 2.53 -1.17
N ALA A 78 2.26 3.40 -0.20
CA ALA A 78 1.13 3.22 0.71
C ALA A 78 -0.22 3.25 -0.03
N LEU A 79 -0.37 4.11 -1.03
CA LEU A 79 -1.57 4.19 -1.86
C LEU A 79 -1.77 2.93 -2.72
N ILE A 80 -0.70 2.40 -3.33
CA ILE A 80 -0.75 1.14 -4.10
C ILE A 80 -1.21 -0.02 -3.20
N ASP A 81 -0.59 -0.16 -2.01
CA ASP A 81 -0.97 -1.21 -1.04
C ASP A 81 -2.43 -1.07 -0.60
N MET A 82 -2.86 0.15 -0.27
CA MET A 82 -4.22 0.44 0.17
C MET A 82 -5.24 0.11 -0.93
N TRP A 83 -5.03 0.58 -2.16
CA TRP A 83 -5.96 0.32 -3.25
C TRP A 83 -6.05 -1.16 -3.59
N GLY A 84 -4.92 -1.88 -3.58
CA GLY A 84 -4.89 -3.33 -3.77
C GLY A 84 -5.71 -4.07 -2.71
N LYS A 85 -5.51 -3.76 -1.42
CA LYS A 85 -6.25 -4.38 -0.31
C LYS A 85 -7.73 -4.01 -0.27
N CYS A 86 -8.10 -2.82 -0.74
CA CYS A 86 -9.50 -2.40 -0.84
C CYS A 86 -10.20 -2.87 -2.12
N GLY A 87 -9.55 -3.71 -2.93
CA GLY A 87 -10.16 -4.31 -4.13
C GLY A 87 -10.21 -3.39 -5.36
N SER A 88 -9.57 -2.22 -5.31
CA SER A 88 -9.54 -1.26 -6.42
C SER A 88 -8.23 -1.33 -7.18
N ILE A 89 -8.02 -2.46 -7.86
CA ILE A 89 -6.76 -2.74 -8.54
C ILE A 89 -6.42 -1.73 -9.64
N GLU A 90 -7.44 -1.15 -10.30
CA GLU A 90 -7.21 -0.11 -11.32
C GLU A 90 -6.63 1.17 -10.72
N ASN A 91 -7.08 1.59 -9.54
CA ASN A 91 -6.47 2.73 -8.84
C ASN A 91 -5.04 2.41 -8.39
N ALA A 92 -4.77 1.17 -7.95
CA ALA A 92 -3.41 0.73 -7.61
C ALA A 92 -2.48 0.81 -8.84
N LYS A 93 -2.93 0.30 -10.00
CA LYS A 93 -2.20 0.38 -11.28
C LYS A 93 -1.96 1.82 -11.71
N ASN A 94 -2.95 2.69 -11.58
CA ASN A 94 -2.81 4.10 -11.91
C ASN A 94 -1.69 4.77 -11.09
N VAL A 95 -1.66 4.54 -9.78
CA VAL A 95 -0.58 5.05 -8.93
C VAL A 95 0.76 4.42 -9.31
N PHE A 96 0.82 3.11 -9.49
CA PHE A 96 2.03 2.38 -9.89
C PHE A 96 2.64 2.91 -11.21
N ASN A 97 1.79 3.25 -12.17
CA ASN A 97 2.21 3.81 -13.46
C ASN A 97 2.76 5.24 -13.35
N LEU A 98 2.36 6.00 -12.32
CA LEU A 98 2.85 7.35 -12.05
C LEU A 98 4.17 7.36 -11.26
N VAL A 99 4.58 6.25 -10.66
CA VAL A 99 5.87 6.16 -9.95
C VAL A 99 7.01 6.14 -10.97
N VAL A 100 7.86 7.17 -10.94
CA VAL A 100 9.01 7.32 -11.84
C VAL A 100 10.14 6.37 -11.46
N ASP A 101 10.57 6.41 -10.19
CA ASP A 101 11.67 5.60 -9.65
C ASP A 101 11.12 4.50 -8.74
N ARG A 102 10.66 3.41 -9.34
CA ARG A 102 10.06 2.28 -8.60
C ARG A 102 11.11 1.56 -7.75
N ASP A 103 10.84 1.41 -6.46
CA ASP A 103 11.67 0.64 -5.54
C ASP A 103 11.10 -0.77 -5.29
N THR A 104 11.81 -1.58 -4.50
CA THR A 104 11.37 -2.91 -4.09
C THR A 104 9.98 -2.90 -3.45
N ILE A 105 9.64 -1.86 -2.69
CA ILE A 105 8.36 -1.73 -2.01
C ILE A 105 7.25 -1.42 -3.04
N THR A 106 7.52 -0.60 -4.06
CA THR A 106 6.58 -0.30 -5.14
C THR A 106 6.13 -1.57 -5.88
N TYR A 107 7.08 -2.40 -6.30
CA TYR A 107 6.77 -3.67 -6.98
C TYR A 107 6.06 -4.64 -6.04
N THR A 108 6.58 -4.83 -4.82
CA THR A 108 5.99 -5.74 -3.83
C THR A 108 4.55 -5.35 -3.50
N ALA A 109 4.26 -4.07 -3.32
CA ALA A 109 2.90 -3.59 -3.07
C ALA A 109 1.95 -3.92 -4.23
N MET A 110 2.40 -3.76 -5.48
CA MET A 110 1.60 -4.04 -6.66
C MET A 110 1.40 -5.55 -6.90
N ILE A 111 2.45 -6.36 -6.72
CA ILE A 111 2.38 -7.83 -6.80
C ILE A 111 1.40 -8.36 -5.74
N ASN A 112 1.48 -7.85 -4.51
CA ASN A 112 0.53 -8.18 -3.45
C ASN A 112 -0.90 -7.73 -3.80
N GLY A 113 -1.05 -6.54 -4.39
CA GLY A 113 -2.32 -6.06 -4.91
C GLY A 113 -2.94 -7.03 -5.93
N PHE A 114 -2.16 -7.49 -6.90
CA PHE A 114 -2.61 -8.50 -7.86
C PHE A 114 -2.98 -9.82 -7.18
N ALA A 115 -2.15 -10.30 -6.23
CA ALA A 115 -2.41 -11.53 -5.49
C ALA A 115 -3.76 -11.50 -4.76
N LEU A 116 -4.04 -10.42 -4.03
CA LEU A 116 -5.28 -10.24 -3.25
C LEU A 116 -6.53 -10.11 -4.12
N ASN A 117 -6.37 -9.72 -5.38
CA ASN A 117 -7.46 -9.54 -6.33
C ASN A 117 -7.61 -10.73 -7.31
N GLY A 118 -6.96 -11.87 -7.03
CA GLY A 118 -7.06 -13.08 -7.88
C GLY A 118 -6.35 -12.95 -9.22
N MET A 119 -5.50 -11.95 -9.40
CA MET A 119 -4.78 -11.63 -10.64
C MET A 119 -3.38 -12.28 -10.64
N GLY A 120 -3.32 -13.59 -10.35
CA GLY A 120 -2.07 -14.31 -10.15
C GLY A 120 -1.13 -14.27 -11.36
N THR A 121 -1.67 -14.33 -12.58
CA THR A 121 -0.87 -14.24 -13.81
C THR A 121 -0.17 -12.88 -13.91
N GLN A 122 -0.88 -11.78 -13.66
CA GLN A 122 -0.29 -10.44 -13.66
C GLN A 122 0.74 -10.27 -12.54
N ALA A 123 0.54 -10.91 -11.38
CA ALA A 123 1.53 -10.90 -10.31
C ALA A 123 2.85 -11.58 -10.73
N VAL A 124 2.77 -12.71 -11.43
CA VAL A 124 3.94 -13.43 -11.97
C VAL A 124 4.63 -12.63 -13.07
N GLU A 125 3.88 -12.06 -14.00
CA GLU A 125 4.40 -11.20 -15.07
C GLU A 125 5.16 -10.01 -14.48
N LEU A 126 4.56 -9.29 -13.53
CA LEU A 126 5.19 -8.14 -12.89
C LEU A 126 6.43 -8.53 -12.09
N TYR A 127 6.43 -9.67 -11.40
CA TYR A 127 7.62 -10.18 -10.72
C TYR A 127 8.76 -10.50 -11.70
N ARG A 128 8.45 -11.03 -12.89
CA ARG A 128 9.44 -11.31 -13.93
C ARG A 128 10.00 -10.03 -14.57
N GLU A 129 9.21 -8.97 -14.66
CA GLU A 129 9.63 -7.65 -15.13
C GLU A 129 10.45 -6.88 -14.07
N MET A 130 10.26 -7.19 -12.79
CA MET A 130 10.97 -6.55 -11.69
C MET A 130 12.50 -6.73 -11.84
N PRO A 131 13.30 -5.64 -11.79
CA PRO A 131 14.76 -5.72 -11.87
C PRO A 131 15.35 -6.66 -10.82
N ASN A 132 16.28 -7.52 -11.22
CA ASN A 132 16.88 -8.54 -10.34
C ASN A 132 17.47 -7.97 -9.05
N ASN A 133 18.07 -6.77 -9.10
CA ASN A 133 18.66 -6.11 -7.93
C ASN A 133 17.62 -5.56 -6.94
N LEU A 134 16.35 -5.48 -7.32
CA LEU A 134 15.27 -5.06 -6.44
C LEU A 134 14.52 -6.25 -5.83
N ARG A 135 14.67 -7.46 -6.38
CA ARG A 135 13.97 -8.65 -5.89
C ARG A 135 14.51 -9.03 -4.51
N ASP A 136 13.60 -9.14 -3.55
CA ASP A 136 13.88 -9.56 -2.19
C ASP A 136 12.98 -10.73 -1.77
N HIS A 137 13.23 -11.25 -0.57
CA HIS A 137 12.44 -12.35 -0.02
C HIS A 137 10.94 -12.00 0.13
N VAL A 138 10.58 -10.72 0.31
CA VAL A 138 9.18 -10.30 0.44
C VAL A 138 8.48 -10.39 -0.91
N SER A 139 9.08 -9.86 -1.97
CA SER A 139 8.55 -9.95 -3.34
C SER A 139 8.36 -11.41 -3.79
N GLN A 140 9.29 -12.30 -3.41
CA GLN A 140 9.23 -13.74 -3.66
C GLN A 140 8.05 -14.41 -2.95
N ILE A 141 7.83 -14.11 -1.66
CA ILE A 141 6.65 -14.61 -0.94
C ILE A 141 5.37 -14.10 -1.60
N CYS A 142 5.30 -12.81 -1.95
CA CYS A 142 4.10 -12.23 -2.56
C CYS A 142 3.73 -12.92 -3.88
N VAL A 143 4.69 -13.17 -4.77
CA VAL A 143 4.40 -13.86 -6.04
C VAL A 143 4.04 -15.35 -5.83
N LEU A 144 4.66 -16.03 -4.86
CA LEU A 144 4.29 -17.41 -4.52
C LEU A 144 2.88 -17.51 -3.93
N ASN A 145 2.50 -16.56 -3.08
CA ASN A 145 1.13 -16.45 -2.58
C ASN A 145 0.14 -16.20 -3.72
N ALA A 146 0.49 -15.33 -4.67
CA ALA A 146 -0.33 -15.08 -5.86
C ALA A 146 -0.53 -16.37 -6.67
N CYS A 147 0.53 -17.15 -6.87
CA CYS A 147 0.44 -18.43 -7.57
C CYS A 147 -0.43 -19.44 -6.80
N SER A 148 -0.30 -19.50 -5.48
CA SER A 148 -1.11 -20.36 -4.61
C SER A 148 -2.60 -20.02 -4.74
N HIS A 149 -2.95 -18.73 -4.66
CA HIS A 149 -4.33 -18.27 -4.79
C HIS A 149 -4.92 -18.47 -6.19
N ALA A 150 -4.10 -18.38 -7.23
CA ALA A 150 -4.54 -18.53 -8.62
C ALA A 150 -4.39 -19.96 -9.20
N GLY A 151 -3.85 -20.91 -8.42
CA GLY A 151 -3.60 -22.28 -8.89
C GLY A 151 -2.46 -22.43 -9.89
N LEU A 152 -1.55 -21.44 -9.98
CA LEU A 152 -0.40 -21.41 -10.90
C LEU A 152 0.77 -22.24 -10.38
N LEU A 153 0.56 -23.55 -10.23
CA LEU A 153 1.52 -24.46 -9.58
C LEU A 153 2.83 -24.60 -10.37
N HIS A 154 2.76 -24.54 -11.70
CA HIS A 154 3.94 -24.64 -12.55
C HIS A 154 4.84 -23.41 -12.36
N GLU A 155 4.25 -22.21 -12.42
CA GLU A 155 4.91 -20.93 -12.20
C GLU A 155 5.51 -20.85 -10.79
N ALA A 156 4.75 -21.27 -9.77
CA ALA A 156 5.23 -21.34 -8.39
C ALA A 156 6.48 -22.24 -8.28
N ARG A 157 6.47 -23.40 -8.94
CA ARG A 157 7.61 -24.32 -8.93
C ARG A 157 8.82 -23.73 -9.63
N THR A 158 8.63 -23.08 -10.79
CA THR A 158 9.71 -22.40 -11.51
C THR A 158 10.34 -21.32 -10.64
N ILE A 159 9.53 -20.42 -10.08
CA ILE A 159 10.02 -19.33 -9.23
C ILE A 159 10.74 -19.89 -7.99
N PHE A 160 10.18 -20.91 -7.33
CA PHE A 160 10.84 -21.52 -6.18
C PHE A 160 12.23 -22.07 -6.50
N ASN A 161 12.39 -22.72 -7.66
CA ASN A 161 13.67 -23.28 -8.08
C ASN A 161 14.69 -22.20 -8.47
N GLU A 162 14.24 -21.02 -8.90
CA GLU A 162 15.12 -19.89 -9.22
C GLU A 162 15.69 -19.22 -7.96
N ILE A 163 15.00 -19.34 -6.82
CA ILE A 163 15.35 -18.67 -5.56
C ILE A 163 15.99 -19.60 -4.52
N SER A 164 15.99 -20.91 -4.76
CA SER A 164 16.61 -21.95 -3.90
C SER A 164 18.03 -22.27 -4.35
#